data_AF-A0A3L7JC26-F1
#
_entry.id   AF-A0A3L7JC26-F1
#
_cell.length_a   1.000
_cell.length_b   1.000
_cell.length_c   1.000
_cell.angle_alpha   90.00
_cell.angle_beta   90.00
_cell.angle_gamma   90.00
#
_symmetry.space_group_name_H-M   'P 1'
#
loop_
_entity.id
_entity.type
_entity.pdbx_description
1 polymer ?
#
loop_
_entity_poly.entity_id
_entity_poly.type
_entity_poly.pdbx_seq_one_letter_code
_entity_poly.pdbx_strand_id
1 'polypeptide(L)'
;MAVQKRFYLIIGAVLFFALTREDDNPVEQKIVQPAKTEPEFQPRSSPPRPAPPRATDTKPTRNESLLHALLSDDKDDKGRQPTAPSIIGKAATTILYATTRLNVRNGPSTSNQVVGLLQDGTRITVGPSDGKWRQIATGFYEGAWVHGDYLADELVRQPAQIPARLVQTQPQRTGPIRSPMTGRCDCPYDRARNGSRCGGRSAYSRPGGRSPRCYFSDQ
;
A
#
# COMPACT_ATOMS: atom_id res chain seq x y z
N MET A 1 41.94 -41.99 61.33
CA MET A 1 42.06 -40.55 61.64
C MET A 1 42.96 -39.87 60.61
N ALA A 2 42.41 -39.18 59.60
CA ALA A 2 43.14 -38.18 58.78
C ALA A 2 42.21 -37.37 57.85
N VAL A 3 40.95 -37.15 58.24
CA VAL A 3 39.89 -36.50 57.42
C VAL A 3 39.75 -35.00 57.76
N GLN A 4 40.83 -34.31 58.13
CA GLN A 4 40.75 -32.93 58.66
C GLN A 4 41.73 -31.91 58.08
N LYS A 5 42.49 -32.23 57.02
CA LYS A 5 43.47 -31.28 56.43
C LYS A 5 43.20 -30.80 55.00
N ARG A 6 42.10 -31.21 54.36
CA ARG A 6 41.72 -30.70 53.01
C ARG A 6 40.60 -29.64 53.04
N PHE A 7 40.13 -29.27 54.23
CA PHE A 7 39.10 -28.26 54.46
C PHE A 7 39.54 -26.81 54.14
N TYR A 8 40.84 -26.53 53.99
CA TYR A 8 41.33 -25.15 53.76
C TYR A 8 41.50 -24.74 52.29
N LEU A 9 41.36 -25.65 51.32
CA LEU A 9 41.41 -25.29 49.89
C LEU A 9 40.05 -24.93 49.28
N ILE A 10 38.94 -25.16 49.98
CA ILE A 10 37.59 -24.81 49.52
C ILE A 10 37.14 -23.44 50.07
N ILE A 11 37.74 -22.95 51.16
CA ILE A 11 37.41 -21.66 51.78
C ILE A 11 37.88 -20.47 50.90
N GLY A 12 38.87 -20.66 50.03
CA GLY A 12 39.32 -19.63 49.07
C GLY A 12 38.37 -19.37 47.89
N ALA A 13 37.47 -20.31 47.56
CA ALA A 13 36.54 -20.17 46.42
C ALA A 13 35.22 -19.47 46.80
N VAL A 14 34.91 -19.36 48.09
CA VAL A 14 33.66 -18.74 48.58
C VAL A 14 33.82 -17.24 48.84
N LEU A 15 35.05 -16.74 49.06
CA LEU A 15 35.35 -15.32 49.26
C LEU A 15 35.42 -14.49 47.96
N PHE A 16 35.53 -15.14 46.78
CA PHE A 16 35.51 -14.42 45.49
C PHE A 16 34.08 -14.21 44.95
N PHE A 17 33.07 -14.92 45.46
CA PHE A 17 31.67 -14.79 45.02
C PHE A 17 30.84 -13.84 45.92
N ALA A 18 31.48 -13.17 46.88
CA ALA A 18 30.83 -12.37 47.92
C ALA A 18 31.07 -10.84 47.82
N LEU A 19 31.56 -10.31 46.69
CA LEU A 19 31.85 -8.87 46.54
C LEU A 19 31.05 -8.12 45.45
N THR A 20 29.98 -8.69 44.88
CA THR A 20 29.04 -7.90 44.04
C THR A 20 27.58 -8.30 44.24
N ARG A 21 27.15 -8.44 45.50
CA ARG A 21 25.73 -8.37 45.86
C ARG A 21 25.52 -7.11 46.67
N GLU A 22 25.20 -6.03 45.95
CA GLU A 22 24.63 -4.81 46.53
C GLU A 22 23.11 -5.03 46.66
N ASP A 23 22.66 -4.95 47.92
CA ASP A 23 21.37 -4.50 48.43
C ASP A 23 20.08 -5.32 48.15
N ASP A 24 19.76 -6.20 49.11
CA ASP A 24 18.59 -6.11 50.03
C ASP A 24 17.79 -4.78 49.92
N ASN A 25 16.47 -4.64 50.04
CA ASN A 25 15.41 -5.39 50.73
C ASN A 25 14.05 -4.68 50.42
N PRO A 26 12.88 -5.16 50.91
CA PRO A 26 11.56 -4.84 50.38
C PRO A 26 10.85 -3.85 51.31
N VAL A 27 9.72 -3.27 50.90
CA VAL A 27 8.68 -2.89 51.86
C VAL A 27 7.32 -3.05 51.19
N GLU A 28 6.58 -4.03 51.70
CA GLU A 28 5.13 -4.12 51.60
C GLU A 28 4.51 -3.04 52.50
N GLN A 29 3.71 -2.14 51.93
CA GLN A 29 2.75 -1.34 52.71
C GLN A 29 1.36 -1.41 52.07
N LYS A 30 0.62 -2.39 52.57
CA LYS A 30 -0.83 -2.47 52.61
C LYS A 30 -1.39 -1.26 53.35
N ILE A 31 -2.08 -0.36 52.64
CA ILE A 31 -3.00 0.60 53.26
C ILE A 31 -4.36 0.50 52.59
N VAL A 32 -5.34 0.36 53.48
CA VAL A 32 -6.78 0.29 53.32
C VAL A 32 -7.34 1.50 52.55
N GLN A 33 -8.16 1.18 51.54
CA GLN A 33 -9.28 1.90 50.90
C GLN A 33 -9.51 3.40 51.22
N PRO A 34 -9.95 4.17 50.22
CA PRO A 34 -11.37 4.53 50.26
C PRO A 34 -12.08 4.38 48.92
N ALA A 35 -13.31 3.88 48.99
CA ALA A 35 -14.33 4.16 48.00
C ALA A 35 -14.53 5.68 47.89
N LYS A 36 -14.30 6.27 46.71
CA LYS A 36 -15.03 7.46 46.26
C LYS A 36 -14.79 7.77 44.79
N THR A 37 -15.90 7.97 44.09
CA THR A 37 -16.02 8.69 42.83
C THR A 37 -15.59 7.92 41.58
N GLU A 38 -16.48 7.02 41.18
CA GLU A 38 -16.86 6.87 39.78
C GLU A 38 -16.94 8.28 39.14
N PRO A 39 -16.23 8.56 38.04
CA PRO A 39 -16.52 9.74 37.27
C PRO A 39 -17.89 9.50 36.65
N GLU A 40 -18.91 10.07 37.28
CA GLU A 40 -20.21 10.31 36.69
C GLU A 40 -19.95 10.91 35.31
N PHE A 41 -20.05 10.07 34.28
CA PHE A 41 -20.05 10.50 32.90
C PHE A 41 -21.37 11.22 32.74
N GLN A 42 -21.39 12.49 33.17
CA GLN A 42 -22.48 13.39 32.86
C GLN A 42 -22.63 13.34 31.34
N PRO A 43 -23.80 12.96 30.80
CA PRO A 43 -24.06 13.14 29.40
C PRO A 43 -23.96 14.65 29.18
N ARG A 44 -22.84 15.11 28.59
CA ARG A 44 -22.81 16.43 28.00
C ARG A 44 -23.95 16.43 27.00
N SER A 45 -24.98 17.18 27.35
CA SER A 45 -26.04 17.61 26.46
C SER A 45 -25.44 17.88 25.09
N SER A 46 -25.83 17.06 24.12
CA SER A 46 -25.52 17.25 22.72
C SER A 46 -25.69 18.72 22.35
N PRO A 47 -24.75 19.36 21.61
CA PRO A 47 -25.02 20.66 21.06
C PRO A 47 -26.32 20.58 20.22
N PRO A 48 -27.21 21.58 20.30
CA PRO A 48 -28.45 21.54 19.54
C PRO A 48 -28.12 21.41 18.06
N ARG A 49 -28.72 20.38 17.44
CA ARG A 49 -28.73 20.16 15.99
C ARG A 49 -29.07 21.49 15.31
N PRO A 50 -28.25 22.02 14.39
CA PRO A 50 -28.67 23.16 13.59
C PRO A 50 -29.94 22.76 12.84
N ALA A 51 -31.00 23.54 13.03
CA ALA A 51 -32.27 23.34 12.36
C ALA A 51 -32.06 23.34 10.83
N PRO A 52 -32.80 22.49 10.08
CA PRO A 52 -32.77 22.57 8.62
C PRO A 52 -33.22 23.97 8.17
N PRO A 53 -32.62 24.55 7.12
CA PRO A 53 -33.12 25.80 6.57
C PRO A 53 -34.57 25.60 6.13
N ARG A 54 -35.42 26.46 6.70
CA ARG A 54 -36.85 26.56 6.43
C ARG A 54 -37.03 26.83 4.93
N ALA A 55 -37.71 25.93 4.24
CA ALA A 55 -38.25 26.18 2.92
C ALA A 55 -39.19 27.38 3.02
N THR A 56 -38.82 28.51 2.41
CA THR A 56 -39.74 29.61 2.15
C THR A 56 -40.40 29.36 0.81
N ASP A 57 -41.69 29.05 0.88
CA ASP A 57 -42.63 29.00 -0.23
C ASP A 57 -42.53 30.26 -1.10
N THR A 58 -42.11 30.10 -2.35
CA THR A 58 -42.43 31.08 -3.40
C THR A 58 -43.36 30.40 -4.40
N LYS A 59 -44.64 30.66 -4.16
CA LYS A 59 -45.83 30.43 -4.98
C LYS A 59 -45.57 30.55 -6.50
N PRO A 60 -46.04 29.61 -7.34
CA PRO A 60 -46.07 29.80 -8.78
C PRO A 60 -47.27 30.69 -9.16
N THR A 61 -47.01 31.82 -9.80
CA THR A 61 -48.04 32.71 -10.35
C THR A 61 -48.48 32.19 -11.72
N ARG A 62 -49.76 31.81 -11.77
CA ARG A 62 -50.57 31.47 -12.94
C ARG A 62 -50.59 32.64 -13.94
N ASN A 63 -50.24 32.40 -15.20
CA ASN A 63 -50.61 33.27 -16.32
C ASN A 63 -51.38 32.48 -17.38
N GLU A 64 -52.70 32.52 -17.24
CA GLU A 64 -53.64 32.31 -18.33
C GLU A 64 -53.76 33.61 -19.12
N SER A 65 -53.61 33.56 -20.44
CA SER A 65 -54.39 34.37 -21.40
C SER A 65 -54.15 33.88 -22.83
N LEU A 66 -55.17 33.20 -23.34
CA LEU A 66 -55.36 32.74 -24.71
C LEU A 66 -55.46 33.91 -25.71
N LEU A 67 -55.00 33.60 -26.94
CA LEU A 67 -55.45 34.10 -28.24
C LEU A 67 -55.58 35.62 -28.45
N HIS A 68 -54.78 36.17 -29.37
CA HIS A 68 -55.29 36.82 -30.59
C HIS A 68 -54.14 37.15 -31.58
N ALA A 69 -54.51 37.24 -32.85
CA ALA A 69 -53.81 37.81 -34.01
C ALA A 69 -52.96 36.86 -34.87
N LEU A 70 -53.69 36.19 -35.78
CA LEU A 70 -53.25 35.78 -37.11
C LEU A 70 -52.96 37.02 -38.00
N LEU A 71 -52.09 36.80 -38.99
CA LEU A 71 -51.83 37.57 -40.23
C LEU A 71 -50.87 38.77 -40.14
N SER A 72 -49.64 38.56 -40.63
CA SER A 72 -49.12 39.27 -41.81
C SER A 72 -47.90 38.53 -42.38
N ASP A 73 -47.97 38.21 -43.66
CA ASP A 73 -46.90 37.78 -44.55
C ASP A 73 -45.64 38.67 -44.44
N ASP A 74 -44.44 38.08 -44.51
CA ASP A 74 -43.48 38.39 -45.59
C ASP A 74 -42.26 37.44 -45.60
N LYS A 75 -41.63 37.40 -46.77
CA LYS A 75 -40.84 36.33 -47.38
C LYS A 75 -39.33 36.29 -47.05
N ASP A 76 -38.76 35.14 -47.44
CA ASP A 76 -37.40 34.87 -47.97
C ASP A 76 -36.15 34.80 -47.06
N ASP A 77 -35.73 33.54 -46.83
CA ASP A 77 -34.43 32.91 -47.12
C ASP A 77 -33.11 33.55 -46.60
N LYS A 78 -32.42 32.86 -45.67
CA LYS A 78 -31.12 32.17 -45.90
C LYS A 78 -30.37 31.83 -44.61
N GLY A 79 -30.11 30.53 -44.43
CA GLY A 79 -28.78 30.05 -44.01
C GLY A 79 -28.54 29.73 -42.52
N ARG A 80 -28.40 28.41 -42.26
CA ARG A 80 -27.37 27.79 -41.40
C ARG A 80 -27.49 28.11 -39.89
N GLN A 81 -27.89 27.20 -38.99
CA GLN A 81 -27.31 25.89 -38.65
C GLN A 81 -28.28 25.25 -37.63
N PRO A 82 -28.51 23.92 -37.62
CA PRO A 82 -29.25 23.29 -36.54
C PRO A 82 -28.45 23.45 -35.24
N THR A 83 -28.94 24.22 -34.28
CA THR A 83 -28.48 24.14 -32.89
C THR A 83 -28.89 22.77 -32.36
N ALA A 84 -27.97 21.82 -32.48
CA ALA A 84 -28.10 20.51 -31.87
C ALA A 84 -28.42 20.67 -30.36
N PRO A 85 -29.26 19.81 -29.77
CA PRO A 85 -29.47 19.82 -28.34
C PRO A 85 -28.13 19.60 -27.64
N SER A 86 -27.84 20.45 -26.66
CA SER A 86 -26.72 20.32 -25.73
C SER A 86 -26.79 18.93 -25.09
N ILE A 87 -26.00 17.98 -25.61
CA ILE A 87 -25.76 16.70 -24.96
C ILE A 87 -24.89 17.05 -23.75
N ILE A 88 -25.53 17.12 -22.58
CA ILE A 88 -24.88 17.23 -21.28
C ILE A 88 -23.93 16.04 -21.17
N GLY A 89 -22.67 16.26 -21.55
CA GLY A 89 -21.61 15.28 -21.43
C GLY A 89 -21.37 15.03 -19.95
N LYS A 90 -21.88 13.91 -19.44
CA LYS A 90 -21.55 13.41 -18.12
C LYS A 90 -20.03 13.35 -18.01
N ALA A 91 -19.45 14.15 -17.12
CA ALA A 91 -18.01 14.23 -16.93
C ALA A 91 -17.44 12.81 -16.73
N ALA A 92 -16.37 12.50 -17.46
CA ALA A 92 -15.71 11.20 -17.34
C ALA A 92 -15.24 11.02 -15.90
N THR A 93 -15.65 9.91 -15.30
CA THR A 93 -15.29 9.54 -13.93
C THR A 93 -14.46 8.27 -13.95
N THR A 94 -13.49 8.19 -13.05
CA THR A 94 -12.55 7.07 -12.93
C THR A 94 -12.54 6.57 -11.49
N ILE A 95 -12.45 5.26 -11.32
CA ILE A 95 -12.30 4.65 -10.00
C ILE A 95 -10.81 4.57 -9.69
N LEU A 96 -10.40 5.15 -8.57
CA LEU A 96 -9.04 5.09 -8.07
C LEU A 96 -9.04 4.63 -6.60
N TYR A 97 -7.86 4.30 -6.11
CA TYR A 97 -7.65 3.85 -4.74
C TYR A 97 -6.65 4.74 -4.02
N ALA A 98 -6.94 5.11 -2.78
CA ALA A 98 -5.98 5.80 -1.92
C ALA A 98 -4.82 4.87 -1.55
N THR A 99 -3.58 5.26 -1.85
CA THR A 99 -2.38 4.45 -1.57
C THR A 99 -1.90 4.59 -0.13
N THR A 100 -2.38 5.59 0.59
CA THR A 100 -2.06 5.89 1.98
C THR A 100 -3.25 6.57 2.66
N ARG A 101 -3.12 6.88 3.96
CA ARG A 101 -4.06 7.75 4.66
C ARG A 101 -4.00 9.15 4.07
N LEU A 102 -5.08 9.59 3.42
CA LEU A 102 -5.11 10.76 2.56
C LEU A 102 -6.14 11.79 3.05
N ASN A 103 -5.70 13.02 3.24
CA ASN A 103 -6.58 14.12 3.64
C ASN A 103 -7.50 14.52 2.48
N VAL A 104 -8.76 14.75 2.81
CA VAL A 104 -9.79 15.28 1.90
C VAL A 104 -9.99 16.75 2.22
N ARG A 105 -9.94 17.62 1.20
CA ARG A 105 -9.99 19.08 1.37
C ARG A 105 -11.16 19.71 0.61
N ASN A 106 -11.63 20.87 1.06
CA ASN A 106 -12.70 21.61 0.37
C ASN A 106 -12.26 22.35 -0.91
N GLY A 107 -10.99 22.27 -1.30
CA GLY A 107 -10.49 22.83 -2.55
C GLY A 107 -9.12 22.28 -2.96
N PRO A 108 -8.67 22.52 -4.20
CA PRO A 108 -7.44 21.96 -4.78
C PRO A 108 -6.16 22.67 -4.32
N SER A 109 -5.94 22.74 -3.00
CA SER A 109 -4.72 23.32 -2.41
C SER A 109 -4.44 22.74 -1.03
N THR A 110 -3.16 22.73 -0.64
CA THR A 110 -2.72 22.34 0.70
C THR A 110 -3.10 23.37 1.79
N SER A 111 -3.44 24.60 1.40
CA SER A 111 -3.91 25.66 2.30
C SER A 111 -5.41 25.56 2.62
N ASN A 112 -6.17 24.80 1.84
CA ASN A 112 -7.61 24.65 2.01
C ASN A 112 -7.97 23.77 3.21
N GLN A 113 -9.14 23.96 3.79
CA GLN A 113 -9.55 23.24 5.00
C GLN A 113 -9.70 21.73 4.72
N VAL A 114 -9.21 20.91 5.66
CA VAL A 114 -9.43 19.46 5.63
C VAL A 114 -10.85 19.18 6.14
N VAL A 115 -11.66 18.53 5.31
CA VAL A 115 -13.05 18.15 5.60
C VAL A 115 -13.19 16.67 5.96
N GLY A 116 -12.13 15.88 5.77
CA GLY A 116 -12.13 14.47 6.13
C GLY A 116 -10.82 13.76 5.82
N LEU A 117 -10.88 12.44 5.95
CA LEU A 117 -9.75 11.54 5.76
C LEU A 117 -10.21 10.27 5.04
N LEU A 118 -9.46 9.87 4.02
CA LEU A 118 -9.57 8.55 3.40
C LEU A 118 -8.53 7.62 4.02
N GLN A 119 -8.93 6.39 4.29
CA GLN A 119 -8.02 5.35 4.72
C GLN A 119 -7.23 4.82 3.51
N ASP A 120 -6.07 4.24 3.76
CA ASP A 120 -5.36 3.48 2.74
C ASP A 120 -6.24 2.36 2.20
N GLY A 121 -6.12 2.07 0.91
CA GLY A 121 -6.96 1.10 0.23
C GLY A 121 -8.35 1.60 -0.14
N THR A 122 -8.78 2.79 0.32
CA THR A 122 -10.13 3.29 0.07
C THR A 122 -10.36 3.53 -1.41
N ARG A 123 -11.37 2.87 -1.96
CA ARG A 123 -11.84 3.06 -3.33
C ARG A 123 -12.69 4.33 -3.43
N ILE A 124 -12.31 5.24 -4.32
CA ILE A 124 -13.04 6.47 -4.61
C ILE A 124 -13.29 6.63 -6.11
N THR A 125 -14.40 7.29 -6.44
CA THR A 125 -14.65 7.74 -7.81
C THR A 125 -14.21 9.18 -7.92
N VAL A 126 -13.28 9.47 -8.84
CA VAL A 126 -12.82 10.83 -9.12
C VAL A 126 -13.35 11.32 -10.45
N GLY A 127 -13.57 12.63 -10.56
CA GLY A 127 -14.04 13.29 -11.79
C GLY A 127 -12.99 14.25 -12.33
N PRO A 128 -13.29 15.56 -12.40
CA PRO A 128 -12.37 16.54 -12.95
C PRO A 128 -11.08 16.67 -12.10
N SER A 129 -10.01 17.12 -12.77
CA SER A 129 -8.73 17.44 -12.15
C SER A 129 -8.45 18.94 -12.23
N ASP A 130 -7.77 19.45 -11.21
CA ASP A 130 -7.14 20.78 -11.19
C ASP A 130 -5.67 20.62 -10.81
N GLY A 131 -4.79 20.68 -11.80
CA GLY A 131 -3.38 20.33 -11.66
C GLY A 131 -3.20 18.90 -11.13
N LYS A 132 -2.56 18.78 -9.96
CA LYS A 132 -2.37 17.49 -9.27
C LYS A 132 -3.56 17.07 -8.41
N TRP A 133 -4.61 17.87 -8.32
CA TRP A 133 -5.77 17.58 -7.49
C TRP A 133 -6.86 16.87 -8.29
N ARG A 134 -7.55 15.93 -7.65
CA ARG A 134 -8.66 15.17 -8.20
C ARG A 134 -9.88 15.41 -7.34
N GLN A 135 -11.00 15.77 -7.97
CA GLN A 135 -12.26 15.96 -7.26
C GLN A 135 -12.97 14.61 -7.09
N ILE A 136 -13.49 14.36 -5.90
CA ILE A 136 -14.32 13.18 -5.61
C ILE A 136 -15.68 13.40 -6.24
N ALA A 137 -16.08 12.51 -7.14
CA ALA A 137 -17.29 12.64 -7.94
C ALA A 137 -18.52 12.03 -7.28
N THR A 138 -18.35 11.13 -6.31
CA THR A 138 -19.48 10.44 -5.66
C THR A 138 -19.16 10.09 -4.21
N GLY A 139 -20.17 10.01 -3.36
CA GLY A 139 -20.07 9.49 -2.00
C GLY A 139 -20.06 10.60 -0.94
N PHE A 140 -19.63 10.27 0.29
CA PHE A 140 -19.74 11.20 1.42
C PHE A 140 -18.94 12.51 1.24
N TYR A 141 -17.85 12.45 0.47
CA TYR A 141 -16.99 13.59 0.20
C TYR A 141 -17.16 14.13 -1.23
N GLU A 142 -18.32 13.94 -1.85
CA GLU A 142 -18.59 14.48 -3.19
C GLU A 142 -18.30 15.98 -3.27
N GLY A 143 -17.63 16.40 -4.34
CA GLY A 143 -17.20 17.79 -4.56
C GLY A 143 -15.91 18.18 -3.85
N ALA A 144 -15.41 17.38 -2.91
CA ALA A 144 -14.15 17.61 -2.22
C ALA A 144 -12.94 17.13 -3.04
N TRP A 145 -11.75 17.52 -2.61
CA TRP A 145 -10.51 17.39 -3.38
C TRP A 145 -9.45 16.58 -2.62
N VAL A 146 -8.75 15.74 -3.38
CA VAL A 146 -7.63 14.90 -2.91
C VAL A 146 -6.45 15.05 -3.86
N HIS A 147 -5.24 14.84 -3.35
CA HIS A 147 -4.03 14.97 -4.16
C HIS A 147 -3.74 13.67 -4.93
N GLY A 148 -3.57 13.77 -6.24
CA GLY A 148 -3.49 12.67 -7.20
C GLY A 148 -2.27 11.77 -7.03
N ASP A 149 -1.14 12.29 -6.53
CA ASP A 149 0.07 11.49 -6.28
C ASP A 149 -0.16 10.37 -5.24
N TYR A 150 -1.26 10.41 -4.49
CA TYR A 150 -1.67 9.40 -3.51
C TYR A 150 -2.83 8.51 -3.99
N LEU A 151 -3.11 8.51 -5.29
CA LEU A 151 -4.13 7.70 -5.93
C LEU A 151 -3.49 6.73 -6.93
N ALA A 152 -4.05 5.53 -7.03
CA ALA A 152 -3.63 4.53 -8.01
C ALA A 152 -4.85 3.84 -8.66
N ASP A 153 -4.73 3.43 -9.92
CA ASP A 153 -5.79 2.71 -10.65
C ASP A 153 -6.03 1.29 -10.11
N GLU A 154 -4.98 0.70 -9.54
CA GLU A 154 -5.03 -0.58 -8.87
C GLU A 154 -4.43 -0.41 -7.48
N LEU A 155 -4.90 -1.19 -6.51
CA LEU A 155 -4.17 -1.40 -5.25
C LEU A 155 -2.91 -2.19 -5.56
N VAL A 156 -1.94 -1.54 -6.20
CA VAL A 156 -0.57 -2.00 -6.14
C VAL A 156 -0.23 -1.88 -4.67
N ARG A 157 -0.32 -3.02 -3.96
CA ARG A 157 0.46 -3.24 -2.75
C ARG A 157 1.87 -2.96 -3.22
N GLN A 158 2.33 -1.72 -3.05
CA GLN A 158 3.72 -1.38 -3.27
C GLN A 158 4.47 -2.49 -2.55
N PRO A 159 5.25 -3.34 -3.25
CA PRO A 159 5.84 -4.50 -2.63
C PRO A 159 6.64 -3.96 -1.46
N ALA A 160 6.09 -4.17 -0.25
CA ALA A 160 6.44 -3.41 0.93
C ALA A 160 7.93 -3.51 1.06
N GLN A 161 8.65 -2.41 0.79
CA GLN A 161 10.10 -2.33 0.61
C GLN A 161 10.73 -3.71 0.78
N ILE A 162 10.66 -4.57 -0.25
CA ILE A 162 11.42 -5.81 -0.16
C ILE A 162 12.83 -5.29 0.02
N PRO A 163 13.50 -5.50 1.17
CA PRO A 163 14.82 -4.95 1.35
C PRO A 163 15.59 -5.43 0.13
N ALA A 164 16.24 -4.53 -0.60
CA ALA A 164 16.96 -4.86 -1.85
C ALA A 164 17.92 -6.06 -1.68
N ARG A 165 18.18 -6.44 -0.42
CA ARG A 165 18.82 -7.67 0.02
C ARG A 165 18.12 -9.00 -0.34
N LEU A 166 16.82 -9.04 -0.65
CA LEU A 166 16.17 -10.27 -1.18
C LEU A 166 16.13 -10.29 -2.71
N VAL A 167 16.44 -9.18 -3.37
CA VAL A 167 16.99 -9.21 -4.75
C VAL A 167 18.48 -9.51 -4.62
N GLN A 168 18.81 -10.61 -3.95
CA GLN A 168 20.09 -11.25 -4.14
C GLN A 168 20.15 -11.57 -5.63
N THR A 169 21.03 -10.88 -6.33
CA THR A 169 21.65 -11.33 -7.57
C THR A 169 21.85 -12.83 -7.45
N GLN A 170 20.98 -13.64 -8.05
CA GLN A 170 21.32 -15.03 -8.27
C GLN A 170 22.61 -14.97 -9.08
N PRO A 171 23.75 -15.42 -8.54
CA PRO A 171 24.97 -15.44 -9.33
C PRO A 171 24.62 -16.20 -10.59
N GLN A 172 24.86 -15.57 -11.75
CA GLN A 172 24.64 -16.15 -13.07
C GLN A 172 25.09 -17.60 -12.97
N ARG A 173 24.15 -18.55 -13.08
CA ARG A 173 24.47 -19.98 -12.97
C ARG A 173 25.42 -20.25 -14.13
N THR A 174 26.72 -20.29 -13.88
CA THR A 174 27.77 -20.62 -14.87
C THR A 174 28.25 -22.06 -14.71
N GLY A 175 27.61 -22.81 -13.82
CA GLY A 175 27.93 -24.20 -13.51
C GLY A 175 27.41 -25.21 -14.54
N PRO A 176 27.72 -26.50 -14.31
CA PRO A 176 27.21 -27.59 -15.14
C PRO A 176 25.69 -27.70 -15.01
N ILE A 177 24.99 -27.96 -16.13
CA ILE A 177 23.52 -28.09 -16.16
C ILE A 177 23.06 -29.31 -15.35
N ARG A 178 23.90 -30.36 -15.35
CA ARG A 178 23.61 -31.63 -14.69
C ARG A 178 24.83 -32.17 -13.96
N SER A 179 24.60 -33.10 -13.05
CA SER A 179 25.67 -33.87 -12.41
C SER A 179 26.50 -34.66 -13.43
N PRO A 180 27.80 -34.91 -13.14
CA PRO A 180 28.66 -35.76 -13.96
C PRO A 180 28.13 -37.18 -14.10
N MET A 181 28.10 -37.68 -15.34
CA MET A 181 27.79 -39.07 -15.65
C MET A 181 29.07 -39.85 -15.94
N THR A 182 29.01 -41.18 -15.79
CA THR A 182 30.14 -42.08 -16.03
C THR A 182 29.90 -42.90 -17.28
N GLY A 183 30.94 -43.04 -18.12
CA GLY A 183 30.97 -43.97 -19.24
C GLY A 183 30.54 -43.40 -20.59
N ARG A 184 29.91 -42.22 -20.61
CA ARG A 184 29.57 -41.47 -21.83
C ARG A 184 30.17 -40.07 -21.72
N CYS A 185 31.30 -39.85 -22.39
CA CYS A 185 32.04 -38.59 -22.36
C CYS A 185 31.35 -37.52 -23.21
N ASP A 186 30.15 -37.09 -22.82
CA ASP A 186 29.39 -36.06 -23.52
C ASP A 186 29.91 -34.67 -23.14
N CYS A 187 30.06 -34.40 -21.83
CA CYS A 187 30.50 -33.12 -21.29
C CYS A 187 31.92 -33.16 -20.70
N PRO A 188 32.65 -32.02 -20.62
CA PRO A 188 34.02 -31.99 -20.11
C PRO A 188 34.13 -32.46 -18.65
N TYR A 189 33.07 -32.23 -17.87
CA TYR A 189 33.00 -32.61 -16.46
C TYR A 189 32.57 -34.07 -16.21
N ASP A 190 32.17 -34.81 -17.24
CA ASP A 190 31.82 -36.24 -17.11
C ASP A 190 33.06 -37.11 -16.84
N ARG A 191 32.83 -38.37 -16.46
CA ARG A 191 33.89 -39.36 -16.20
C ARG A 191 33.88 -40.48 -17.25
N ALA A 192 35.06 -40.89 -17.70
CA ALA A 192 35.23 -42.09 -18.49
C ALA A 192 35.02 -43.36 -17.62
N ARG A 193 34.90 -44.53 -18.25
CA ARG A 193 34.69 -45.80 -17.53
C ARG A 193 35.80 -46.14 -16.52
N ASN A 194 37.02 -45.63 -16.75
CA ASN A 194 38.15 -45.77 -15.84
C ASN A 194 38.18 -44.70 -14.73
N GLY A 195 37.11 -43.90 -14.57
CA GLY A 195 36.98 -42.86 -13.55
C GLY A 195 37.67 -41.53 -13.86
N SER A 196 38.50 -41.46 -14.91
CA SER A 196 39.17 -40.23 -15.32
C SER A 196 38.20 -39.19 -15.88
N ARG A 197 38.46 -37.90 -15.68
CA ARG A 197 37.64 -36.82 -16.26
C ARG A 197 37.75 -36.83 -17.78
N CYS A 198 36.62 -36.61 -18.47
CA CYS A 198 36.57 -36.60 -19.92
C CYS A 198 37.34 -35.39 -20.48
N GLY A 199 37.12 -34.19 -19.94
CA GLY A 199 37.85 -32.97 -20.33
C GLY A 199 37.82 -32.74 -21.85
N GLY A 200 38.99 -32.55 -22.45
CA GLY A 200 39.17 -32.40 -23.90
C GLY A 200 38.76 -33.61 -24.75
N ARG A 201 38.53 -34.78 -24.13
CA ARG A 201 38.03 -35.99 -24.81
C ARG A 201 36.50 -36.01 -24.92
N SER A 202 35.82 -35.04 -24.30
CA SER A 202 34.36 -34.95 -24.36
C SER A 202 33.84 -34.59 -25.75
N ALA A 203 32.60 -34.97 -26.06
CA ALA A 203 31.95 -34.58 -27.31
C ALA A 203 31.87 -33.05 -27.45
N TYR A 204 31.57 -32.33 -26.35
CA TYR A 204 31.57 -30.87 -26.28
C TYR A 204 32.90 -30.22 -26.69
N SER A 205 34.05 -30.84 -26.36
CA SER A 205 35.37 -30.24 -26.59
C SER A 205 36.04 -30.66 -27.91
N ARG A 206 35.54 -31.69 -28.60
CA ARG A 206 36.21 -32.24 -29.79
C ARG A 206 35.71 -31.56 -31.07
N PRO A 207 36.61 -31.14 -31.99
CA PRO A 207 36.21 -30.58 -33.27
C PRO A 207 35.48 -31.63 -34.13
N GLY A 208 34.36 -31.24 -34.75
CA GLY A 208 33.56 -32.11 -35.62
C GLY A 208 32.71 -33.17 -34.90
N GLY A 209 32.56 -33.08 -33.58
CA GLY A 209 31.74 -33.98 -32.76
C GLY A 209 30.30 -33.50 -32.53
N ARG A 210 29.54 -34.29 -31.77
CA ARG A 210 28.23 -33.88 -31.21
C ARG A 210 28.45 -32.77 -30.18
N SER A 211 27.66 -31.68 -30.22
CA SER A 211 27.76 -30.54 -29.29
C SER A 211 26.63 -30.53 -28.25
N PRO A 212 26.70 -31.33 -27.17
CA PRO A 212 25.69 -31.31 -26.11
C PRO A 212 25.74 -29.99 -25.32
N ARG A 213 24.62 -29.58 -24.70
CA ARG A 213 24.62 -28.44 -23.77
C ARG A 213 25.11 -28.89 -22.40
N CYS A 214 26.21 -28.30 -21.96
CA CYS A 214 26.92 -28.74 -20.76
C CYS A 214 26.85 -27.68 -19.65
N TYR A 215 26.81 -26.40 -19.99
CA TYR A 215 26.78 -25.30 -19.03
C TYR A 215 25.53 -24.45 -19.21
N PHE A 216 25.05 -23.86 -18.11
CA PHE A 216 23.87 -22.99 -18.14
C PHE A 216 24.08 -21.75 -19.02
N SER A 217 25.33 -21.31 -19.23
CA SER A 217 25.71 -20.27 -20.19
C SER A 217 25.52 -20.69 -21.65
N ASP A 218 25.39 -21.99 -21.93
CA ASP A 218 25.17 -22.48 -23.28
C ASP A 218 23.68 -22.39 -23.68
N GLN A 219 22.74 -22.04 -22.79
CA GLN A 219 21.29 -21.99 -23.10
C GLN A 219 20.92 -20.79 -23.95
#